data_AF-A0A7Y4IRW5-F1
#
_entry.id   AF-A0A7Y4IRW5-F1
#
_cell.length_a   1.000
_cell.length_b   1.000
_cell.length_c   1.000
_cell.angle_alpha   90.00
_cell.angle_beta   90.00
_cell.angle_gamma   90.00
#
_symmetry.space_group_name_H-M   'P 1'
#
loop_
_entity.id
_entity.type
_entity.pdbx_description
1 polymer ?
#
loop_
_entity_poly.entity_id
_entity_poly.type
_entity_poly.pdbx_seq_one_letter_code
_entity_poly.pdbx_strand_id
1 'polypeptide(L)'
;MAREQAVKARNDRNGALVEAMLLAAMADGRVSQREMQTLLSRVLERPEFEGTRPDELNALVETSAARLSEAKNLDDVLASLRRRLPDHKNRMLAFGLAAAVALADQRATRDELGLLKTFQAALGISEDEVAQIIDVIENGGSLAEALGEPLERLFAEVMVLVSAADGKLQEAEARALVESFAADPLFENVSPERAQSFVSESVTALAAEGLPQRLHVLAHGLTTHAQRVKAFRLAIKIAHAGGAPSHPEQRILDMLQATFGLADDEVARLGREG
;
A
#
# COMPACT_ATOMS: atom_id res chain seq x y z
N MET A 1 -6.93 13.71 -14.15
CA MET A 1 -5.56 14.04 -13.68
C MET A 1 -5.24 13.46 -12.30
N ALA A 2 -5.71 14.02 -11.17
CA ALA A 2 -5.32 13.53 -9.83
C ALA A 2 -5.68 12.04 -9.58
N ARG A 3 -6.91 11.65 -9.93
CA ARG A 3 -7.38 10.25 -9.88
C ARG A 3 -6.48 9.30 -10.68
N GLU A 4 -6.21 9.64 -11.95
CA GLU A 4 -5.40 8.81 -12.84
C GLU A 4 -3.96 8.65 -12.35
N GLN A 5 -3.38 9.72 -11.80
CA GLN A 5 -2.03 9.70 -11.22
C GLN A 5 -1.95 8.77 -10.00
N ALA A 6 -2.95 8.80 -9.12
CA ALA A 6 -3.00 7.94 -7.93
C ALA A 6 -3.21 6.46 -8.31
N VAL A 7 -4.11 6.18 -9.27
CA VAL A 7 -4.29 4.82 -9.81
C VAL A 7 -3.01 4.30 -10.44
N LYS A 8 -2.36 5.13 -11.28
CA LYS A 8 -1.08 4.77 -11.91
C LYS A 8 0.00 4.50 -10.86
N ALA A 9 0.08 5.33 -9.82
CA ALA A 9 1.02 5.15 -8.72
C ALA A 9 0.83 3.81 -8.00
N ARG A 10 -0.41 3.46 -7.65
CA ARG A 10 -0.73 2.15 -7.05
C ARG A 10 -0.34 0.99 -7.98
N ASN A 11 -0.65 1.09 -9.27
CA ASN A 11 -0.35 0.04 -10.22
C ASN A 11 1.17 -0.11 -10.44
N ASP A 12 1.90 1.01 -10.53
CA ASP A 12 3.37 1.02 -10.65
C ASP A 12 4.04 0.39 -9.41
N ARG A 13 3.52 0.73 -8.21
CA ARG A 13 3.93 0.13 -6.92
C ARG A 13 3.70 -1.37 -6.93
N ASN A 14 2.47 -1.82 -7.21
CA ASN A 14 2.12 -3.25 -7.22
C ASN A 14 2.96 -4.01 -8.24
N GLY A 15 3.18 -3.45 -9.43
CA GLY A 15 4.04 -4.07 -10.44
C GLY A 15 5.49 -4.20 -9.97
N ALA A 16 6.01 -3.23 -9.22
CA ALA A 16 7.34 -3.32 -8.63
C ALA A 16 7.42 -4.39 -7.54
N LEU A 17 6.40 -4.55 -6.70
CA LEU A 17 6.33 -5.63 -5.71
C LEU A 17 6.32 -7.01 -6.38
N VAL A 18 5.51 -7.19 -7.43
CA VAL A 18 5.46 -8.45 -8.20
C VAL A 18 6.79 -8.73 -8.91
N GLU A 19 7.42 -7.72 -9.52
CA GLU A 19 8.73 -7.89 -10.17
C GLU A 19 9.82 -8.31 -9.18
N ALA A 20 9.81 -7.77 -7.96
CA ALA A 20 10.73 -8.18 -6.90
C ALA A 20 10.56 -9.68 -6.54
N MET A 21 9.30 -10.14 -6.45
CA MET A 21 8.99 -11.55 -6.19
C MET A 21 9.39 -12.47 -7.36
N LEU A 22 9.13 -12.06 -8.60
CA LEU A 22 9.49 -12.81 -9.79
C LEU A 22 11.00 -12.96 -9.94
N LEU A 23 11.75 -11.87 -9.72
CA LEU A 23 13.21 -11.91 -9.73
C LEU A 23 13.75 -12.91 -8.69
N ALA A 24 13.18 -12.92 -7.48
CA ALA A 24 13.59 -13.85 -6.43
C ALA A 24 13.38 -15.32 -6.84
N ALA A 25 12.25 -15.63 -7.49
CA ALA A 25 12.01 -16.98 -8.00
C ALA A 25 12.83 -17.35 -9.22
N MET A 26 13.35 -16.37 -9.96
CA MET A 26 14.20 -16.59 -11.14
C MET A 26 15.70 -16.56 -10.79
N ALA A 27 16.08 -16.57 -9.51
CA ALA A 27 17.47 -16.44 -9.06
C ALA A 27 18.42 -17.50 -9.66
N ASP A 28 17.91 -18.71 -9.90
CA ASP A 28 18.64 -19.83 -10.49
C ASP A 28 18.68 -19.80 -12.04
N GLY A 29 18.08 -18.77 -12.65
CA GLY A 29 18.07 -18.53 -14.09
C GLY A 29 17.03 -19.34 -14.88
N ARG A 30 16.15 -20.13 -14.24
CA ARG A 30 15.07 -20.86 -14.93
C ARG A 30 13.84 -21.05 -14.04
N VAL A 31 12.71 -20.50 -14.45
CA VAL A 31 11.41 -20.82 -13.84
C VAL A 31 10.59 -21.68 -14.81
N SER A 32 10.24 -22.89 -14.38
CA SER A 32 9.27 -23.71 -15.10
C SER A 32 7.86 -23.12 -15.00
N GLN A 33 6.96 -23.45 -15.94
CA GLN A 33 5.57 -23.00 -15.84
C GLN A 33 4.87 -23.42 -14.53
N ARG A 34 5.27 -24.57 -13.97
CA ARG A 34 4.72 -25.07 -12.71
C ARG A 34 5.19 -24.25 -11.50
N GLU A 35 6.46 -23.85 -11.48
CA GLU A 35 7.01 -22.94 -10.47
C GLU A 35 6.40 -21.55 -10.59
N MET A 36 6.19 -21.06 -11.81
CA MET A 36 5.48 -19.80 -12.05
C MET A 36 4.04 -19.84 -11.53
N GLN A 37 3.29 -20.92 -11.79
CA GLN A 37 1.93 -21.10 -11.25
C GLN A 37 1.91 -21.19 -9.73
N THR A 38 2.90 -21.86 -9.14
CA THR A 38 3.03 -21.98 -7.68
C THR A 38 3.36 -20.62 -7.06
N LEU A 39 4.28 -19.87 -7.65
CA LEU A 39 4.58 -18.50 -7.25
C LEU A 39 3.35 -17.61 -7.36
N LEU A 40 2.61 -17.69 -8.47
CA LEU A 40 1.37 -16.95 -8.68
C LEU A 40 0.34 -17.24 -7.60
N SER A 41 0.14 -18.51 -7.22
CA SER A 41 -0.75 -18.87 -6.11
C SER A 41 -0.29 -18.29 -4.78
N ARG A 42 1.03 -18.31 -4.50
CA ARG A 42 1.61 -17.73 -3.29
C ARG A 42 1.55 -16.20 -3.27
N VAL A 43 1.60 -15.54 -4.44
CA VAL A 43 1.40 -14.09 -4.58
C VAL A 43 -0.06 -13.73 -4.29
N LEU A 44 -1.00 -14.51 -4.85
CA LEU A 44 -2.45 -14.34 -4.68
C LEU A 44 -2.90 -14.43 -3.23
N GLU A 45 -2.25 -15.28 -2.44
CA GLU A 45 -2.58 -15.49 -1.02
C GLU A 45 -2.03 -14.40 -0.09
N ARG A 46 -1.26 -13.42 -0.59
CA ARG A 46 -0.67 -12.40 0.28
C ARG A 46 -1.63 -11.23 0.55
N PRO A 47 -1.66 -10.70 1.79
CA PRO A 47 -2.52 -9.58 2.18
C PRO A 47 -2.36 -8.33 1.31
N GLU A 48 -1.18 -8.09 0.74
CA GLU A 48 -0.89 -6.94 -0.13
C GLU A 48 -1.64 -6.99 -1.46
N PHE A 49 -2.01 -8.20 -1.93
CA PHE A 49 -2.70 -8.42 -3.19
C PHE A 49 -4.17 -8.84 -3.02
N GLU A 50 -4.62 -9.08 -1.79
CA GLU A 50 -6.04 -9.26 -1.47
C GLU A 50 -6.90 -8.16 -2.12
N GLY A 51 -8.14 -8.49 -2.50
CA GLY A 51 -9.06 -7.57 -3.15
C GLY A 51 -8.64 -7.08 -4.55
N THR A 52 -7.48 -7.50 -5.06
CA THR A 52 -7.14 -7.34 -6.49
C THR A 52 -7.86 -8.43 -7.27
N ARG A 53 -8.56 -8.05 -8.35
CA ARG A 53 -9.24 -9.05 -9.19
C ARG A 53 -8.22 -10.04 -9.77
N PRO A 54 -8.54 -11.35 -9.88
CA PRO A 54 -7.63 -12.33 -10.48
C PRO A 54 -7.13 -11.93 -11.87
N ASP A 55 -8.02 -11.40 -12.72
CA ASP A 55 -7.64 -10.93 -14.07
C ASP A 55 -6.64 -9.76 -14.03
N GLU A 56 -6.83 -8.82 -13.10
CA GLU A 56 -5.94 -7.67 -12.94
C GLU A 56 -4.57 -8.10 -12.42
N LEU A 57 -4.53 -9.05 -11.49
CA LEU A 57 -3.27 -9.58 -10.98
C LEU A 57 -2.54 -10.41 -12.04
N ASN A 58 -3.25 -11.24 -12.82
CA ASN A 58 -2.67 -11.98 -13.93
C ASN A 58 -2.05 -11.02 -14.96
N ALA A 59 -2.79 -9.98 -15.36
CA ALA A 59 -2.27 -8.96 -16.27
C ALA A 59 -1.06 -8.22 -15.69
N LEU A 60 -1.06 -7.95 -14.38
CA LEU A 60 0.08 -7.34 -13.69
C LEU A 60 1.31 -8.25 -13.75
N VAL A 61 1.15 -9.55 -13.46
CA VAL A 61 2.25 -10.52 -13.49
C VAL A 61 2.79 -10.70 -14.90
N GLU A 62 1.92 -10.82 -15.90
CA GLU A 62 2.34 -10.92 -17.31
C GLU A 62 3.13 -9.69 -17.75
N THR A 63 2.65 -8.49 -17.39
CA THR A 63 3.34 -7.22 -17.68
C THR A 63 4.71 -7.16 -16.97
N SER A 64 4.76 -7.58 -15.71
CA SER A 64 5.99 -7.64 -14.92
C SER A 64 6.98 -8.64 -15.51
N ALA A 65 6.54 -9.85 -15.88
CA ALA A 65 7.39 -10.87 -16.49
C ALA A 65 7.93 -10.42 -17.86
N ALA A 66 7.10 -9.79 -18.70
CA ALA A 66 7.53 -9.22 -19.96
C ALA A 66 8.61 -8.15 -19.76
N ARG A 67 8.41 -7.23 -18.81
CA ARG A 67 9.41 -6.20 -18.48
C ARG A 67 10.74 -6.79 -18.00
N LEU A 68 10.70 -7.85 -17.17
CA LEU A 68 11.90 -8.55 -16.74
C LEU A 68 12.62 -9.24 -17.90
N SER A 69 11.89 -9.80 -18.86
CA SER A 69 12.46 -10.44 -20.05
C SER A 69 13.12 -9.46 -21.02
N GLU A 70 12.63 -8.21 -21.07
CA GLU A 70 13.17 -7.14 -21.89
C GLU A 70 14.35 -6.41 -21.23
N ALA A 71 14.57 -6.61 -19.92
CA ALA A 71 15.63 -5.96 -19.19
C ALA A 71 17.01 -6.46 -19.64
N LYS A 72 17.94 -5.53 -19.86
CA LYS A 72 19.29 -5.85 -20.34
C LYS A 72 20.18 -6.45 -19.26
N ASN A 73 19.97 -6.03 -18.01
CA ASN A 73 20.74 -6.46 -16.85
C ASN A 73 19.91 -6.24 -15.57
N LEU A 74 20.36 -6.85 -14.48
CA LEU A 74 19.72 -6.78 -13.17
C LEU A 74 19.76 -5.35 -12.57
N ASP A 75 20.83 -4.59 -12.80
CA ASP A 75 20.99 -3.25 -12.26
C ASP A 75 19.92 -2.27 -12.79
N ASP A 76 19.58 -2.37 -14.07
CA ASP A 76 18.51 -1.58 -14.69
C ASP A 76 17.14 -1.89 -14.05
N VAL A 77 16.89 -3.17 -13.73
CA VAL A 77 15.66 -3.57 -13.05
C VAL A 77 15.62 -3.01 -11.63
N LEU A 78 16.70 -3.15 -10.87
CA LEU A 78 16.80 -2.66 -9.50
C LEU A 78 16.67 -1.13 -9.42
N ALA A 79 17.27 -0.40 -10.37
CA ALA A 79 17.10 1.04 -10.50
C ALA A 79 15.65 1.42 -10.82
N SER A 80 14.99 0.66 -11.70
CA SER A 80 13.57 0.84 -12.02
C SER A 80 12.67 0.57 -10.82
N LEU A 81 12.96 -0.47 -10.03
CA LEU A 81 12.26 -0.78 -8.78
C LEU A 81 12.40 0.38 -7.79
N ARG A 82 13.62 0.85 -7.53
CA ARG A 82 13.87 1.97 -6.61
C ARG A 82 13.12 3.25 -7.00
N ARG A 83 13.01 3.54 -8.29
CA ARG A 83 12.24 4.70 -8.78
C ARG A 83 10.72 4.56 -8.56
N ARG A 84 10.18 3.35 -8.71
CA ARG A 84 8.74 3.06 -8.51
C ARG A 84 8.37 2.78 -7.05
N LEU A 85 9.37 2.58 -6.20
CA LEU A 85 9.26 2.41 -4.75
C LEU A 85 10.03 3.55 -4.06
N PRO A 86 9.57 4.81 -4.22
CA PRO A 86 10.28 5.98 -3.68
C PRO A 86 10.34 5.93 -2.15
N ASP A 87 9.33 5.34 -1.50
CA ASP A 87 9.28 5.19 -0.04
C ASP A 87 10.18 4.05 0.42
N HIS A 88 10.95 4.28 1.47
CA HIS A 88 11.84 3.27 2.02
C HIS A 88 11.11 2.02 2.47
N LYS A 89 9.91 2.17 3.05
CA LYS A 89 9.04 1.07 3.47
C LYS A 89 8.59 0.21 2.30
N ASN A 90 8.24 0.83 1.18
CA ASN A 90 7.87 0.09 -0.03
C ASN A 90 9.07 -0.69 -0.60
N ARG A 91 10.30 -0.20 -0.40
CA ARG A 91 11.52 -0.97 -0.69
C ARG A 91 11.73 -2.13 0.28
N MET A 92 11.54 -1.92 1.58
CA MET A 92 11.59 -2.98 2.59
C MET A 92 10.52 -4.06 2.33
N LEU A 93 9.30 -3.66 1.97
CA LEU A 93 8.22 -4.56 1.60
C LEU A 93 8.58 -5.37 0.36
N ALA A 94 9.11 -4.73 -0.69
CA ALA A 94 9.56 -5.44 -1.89
C ALA A 94 10.66 -6.48 -1.57
N PHE A 95 11.62 -6.10 -0.71
CA PHE A 95 12.65 -7.03 -0.24
C PHE A 95 12.05 -8.18 0.58
N GLY A 96 11.16 -7.90 1.53
CA GLY A 96 10.52 -8.93 2.34
C GLY A 96 9.67 -9.90 1.52
N LEU A 97 8.96 -9.41 0.51
CA LEU A 97 8.22 -10.25 -0.43
C LEU A 97 9.15 -11.13 -1.27
N ALA A 98 10.28 -10.59 -1.75
CA ALA A 98 11.31 -11.34 -2.43
C ALA A 98 11.95 -12.41 -1.53
N ALA A 99 12.29 -12.06 -0.29
CA ALA A 99 12.85 -12.97 0.71
C ALA A 99 11.86 -14.10 1.06
N ALA A 100 10.58 -13.78 1.23
CA ALA A 100 9.55 -14.76 1.53
C ALA A 100 9.30 -15.73 0.36
N VAL A 101 9.62 -15.35 -0.88
CA VAL A 101 9.62 -16.26 -2.03
C VAL A 101 10.87 -17.16 -2.01
N ALA A 102 12.05 -16.55 -1.88
CA ALA A 102 13.33 -17.27 -1.88
C ALA A 102 13.49 -18.23 -0.68
N LEU A 103 12.83 -17.96 0.45
CA LEU A 103 12.92 -18.77 1.67
C LEU A 103 11.77 -19.78 1.82
N ALA A 104 10.84 -19.82 0.86
CA ALA A 104 9.59 -20.57 1.01
C ALA A 104 9.80 -22.09 1.20
N ASP A 105 10.86 -22.65 0.61
CA ASP A 105 11.17 -24.08 0.70
C ASP A 105 12.17 -24.39 1.85
N GLN A 106 12.30 -23.48 2.82
CA GLN A 106 13.12 -23.57 4.05
C GLN A 106 14.63 -23.79 3.84
N ARG A 107 15.11 -23.73 2.59
CA ARG A 107 16.53 -23.81 2.23
C ARG A 107 16.81 -22.90 1.02
N ALA A 108 17.13 -21.64 1.28
CA ALA A 108 17.65 -20.78 0.23
C ALA A 108 19.02 -21.30 -0.26
N THR A 109 19.15 -21.39 -1.58
CA THR A 109 20.39 -21.69 -2.28
C THR A 109 21.38 -20.52 -2.16
N ARG A 110 22.65 -20.76 -2.52
CA ARG A 110 23.67 -19.69 -2.54
C ARG A 110 23.31 -18.57 -3.53
N ASP A 111 22.66 -18.93 -4.64
CA ASP A 111 22.30 -17.98 -5.69
C ASP A 111 21.14 -17.09 -5.23
N GLU A 112 20.13 -17.66 -4.56
CA GLU A 112 19.04 -16.89 -3.94
C GLU A 112 19.54 -15.96 -2.83
N LEU A 113 20.43 -16.43 -1.95
CA LEU A 113 21.04 -15.57 -0.93
C LEU A 113 21.91 -14.47 -1.54
N GLY A 114 22.63 -14.78 -2.63
CA GLY A 114 23.40 -13.81 -3.40
C GLY A 114 22.51 -12.73 -4.00
N LEU A 115 21.38 -13.11 -4.60
CA LEU A 115 20.39 -12.20 -5.15
C LEU A 115 19.78 -11.30 -4.07
N LEU A 116 19.40 -11.87 -2.91
CA LEU A 116 18.87 -11.08 -1.79
C LEU A 116 19.88 -10.05 -1.28
N LYS A 117 21.17 -10.37 -1.21
CA LYS A 117 22.21 -9.38 -0.87
C LYS A 117 22.30 -8.25 -1.90
N THR A 118 22.17 -8.56 -3.18
CA THR A 118 22.12 -7.54 -4.24
C THR A 118 20.87 -6.66 -4.10
N PHE A 119 19.71 -7.25 -3.80
CA PHE A 119 18.48 -6.51 -3.53
C PHE A 119 18.62 -5.57 -2.34
N GLN A 120 19.12 -6.07 -1.22
CA GLN A 120 19.37 -5.30 0.00
C GLN A 120 20.20 -4.06 -0.33
N ALA A 121 21.34 -4.23 -1.00
CA ALA A 121 22.24 -3.14 -1.35
C ALA A 121 21.59 -2.11 -2.29
N ALA A 122 20.92 -2.57 -3.35
CA ALA A 122 20.32 -1.67 -4.34
C ALA A 122 19.12 -0.88 -3.79
N LEU A 123 18.33 -1.51 -2.93
CA LEU A 123 17.18 -0.90 -2.26
C LEU A 123 17.59 -0.05 -1.04
N GLY A 124 18.86 -0.13 -0.63
CA GLY A 124 19.43 0.63 0.48
C GLY A 124 18.85 0.23 1.83
N ILE A 125 18.72 -1.08 2.07
CA ILE A 125 18.17 -1.66 3.30
C ILE A 125 19.34 -2.06 4.21
N SER A 126 19.29 -1.65 5.47
CA SER A 126 20.31 -1.96 6.47
C SER A 126 20.24 -3.43 6.92
N GLU A 127 21.30 -3.92 7.55
CA GLU A 127 21.33 -5.30 8.08
C GLU A 127 20.30 -5.52 9.20
N ASP A 128 20.10 -4.53 10.06
CA ASP A 128 19.11 -4.57 11.15
C ASP A 128 17.68 -4.69 10.59
N GLU A 129 17.38 -3.93 9.54
CA GLU A 129 16.09 -3.99 8.84
C GLU A 129 15.88 -5.34 8.15
N VAL A 130 16.93 -5.92 7.56
CA VAL A 130 16.84 -7.29 7.01
C VAL A 130 16.54 -8.29 8.12
N ALA A 131 17.24 -8.21 9.27
CA ALA A 131 16.99 -9.11 10.39
C ALA A 131 15.54 -9.03 10.88
N GLN A 132 14.99 -7.82 11.01
CA GLN A 132 13.59 -7.61 11.37
C GLN A 132 12.63 -8.24 10.34
N ILE A 133 12.88 -8.07 9.06
CA ILE A 133 12.05 -8.63 7.99
C ILE A 133 12.06 -10.16 8.02
N ILE A 134 13.24 -10.76 8.22
CA ILE A 134 13.39 -12.22 8.27
C ILE A 134 12.63 -12.79 9.47
N ASP A 135 12.75 -12.17 10.65
CA ASP A 135 12.01 -12.59 11.86
C ASP A 135 10.49 -12.56 11.63
N VAL A 136 9.95 -11.53 10.95
CA VAL A 136 8.52 -11.47 10.60
C VAL A 136 8.12 -12.63 9.69
N ILE A 137 8.94 -12.96 8.68
CA ILE A 137 8.67 -14.06 7.74
C ILE A 137 8.69 -15.41 8.45
N GLU A 138 9.70 -15.67 9.29
CA GLU A 138 9.85 -16.93 10.02
C GLU A 138 8.71 -17.17 11.01
N ASN A 139 8.20 -16.10 11.62
CA ASN A 139 7.05 -16.14 12.52
C ASN A 139 5.69 -16.11 11.79
N GLY A 140 5.68 -16.06 10.45
CA GLY A 140 4.46 -16.03 9.64
C GLY A 140 3.64 -14.74 9.80
N GLY A 141 4.27 -13.64 10.22
CA GLY A 141 3.63 -12.35 10.41
C GLY A 141 3.40 -11.57 9.10
N SER A 142 2.57 -10.54 9.17
CA SER A 142 2.32 -9.63 8.04
C SER A 142 3.45 -8.62 7.88
N LEU A 143 4.15 -8.66 6.73
CA LEU A 143 5.22 -7.71 6.40
C LEU A 143 4.70 -6.27 6.32
N ALA A 144 3.51 -6.08 5.74
CA ALA A 144 2.88 -4.77 5.66
C ALA A 144 2.59 -4.15 7.04
N GLU A 145 2.22 -4.97 8.03
CA GLU A 145 1.95 -4.51 9.39
C GLU A 145 3.25 -4.23 10.16
N ALA A 146 4.23 -5.12 10.06
CA ALA A 146 5.50 -4.99 10.78
C ALA A 146 6.37 -3.81 10.29
N LEU A 147 6.21 -3.39 9.03
CA LEU A 147 6.97 -2.32 8.39
C LEU A 147 6.22 -0.98 8.31
N GLY A 148 4.98 -0.93 8.82
CA GLY A 148 4.06 0.20 8.68
C GLY A 148 4.47 1.48 9.42
N GLU A 149 3.93 2.61 8.98
CA GLU A 149 3.71 3.76 9.89
C GLU A 149 2.55 3.43 10.85
N PRO A 150 2.28 4.24 11.89
CA PRO A 150 0.98 4.17 12.54
C PRO A 150 -0.08 4.37 11.45
N LEU A 151 -0.79 3.30 11.09
CA LEU A 151 -1.87 3.32 10.08
C LEU A 151 -2.91 4.40 10.43
N GLU A 152 -3.02 4.70 11.72
CA GLU A 152 -3.77 5.77 12.31
C GLU A 152 -3.51 7.13 11.63
N ARG A 153 -2.26 7.43 11.25
CA ARG A 153 -1.92 8.66 10.52
C ARG A 153 -2.51 8.67 9.11
N LEU A 154 -2.47 7.55 8.40
CA LEU A 154 -3.00 7.47 7.03
C LEU A 154 -4.54 7.49 7.04
N PHE A 155 -5.17 6.85 8.02
CA PHE A 155 -6.61 6.95 8.21
C PHE A 155 -7.04 8.36 8.59
N ALA A 156 -6.26 9.04 9.45
CA ALA A 156 -6.47 10.45 9.74
C ALA A 156 -6.51 11.31 8.48
N GLU A 157 -5.52 11.09 7.63
CA GLU A 157 -5.37 11.83 6.39
C GLU A 157 -6.58 11.61 5.48
N VAL A 158 -7.06 10.37 5.34
CA VAL A 158 -8.27 10.05 4.56
C VAL A 158 -9.49 10.80 5.08
N MET A 159 -9.69 10.83 6.40
CA MET A 159 -10.81 11.53 7.03
C MET A 159 -10.70 13.06 6.82
N VAL A 160 -9.49 13.61 6.89
CA VAL A 160 -9.21 15.03 6.60
C VAL A 160 -9.48 15.37 5.13
N LEU A 161 -9.10 14.52 4.18
CA LEU A 161 -9.35 14.78 2.75
C LEU A 161 -10.84 14.94 2.45
N VAL A 162 -11.70 14.14 3.10
CA VAL A 162 -13.15 14.25 2.97
C VAL A 162 -13.66 15.51 3.65
N SER A 163 -13.23 15.76 4.90
CA SER A 163 -13.71 16.92 5.67
C SER A 163 -13.28 18.26 5.07
N ALA A 164 -12.11 18.31 4.43
CA ALA A 164 -11.58 19.50 3.78
C ALA A 164 -11.93 19.58 2.28
N ALA A 165 -12.97 18.85 1.82
CA ALA A 165 -13.34 18.77 0.41
C ALA A 165 -13.71 20.14 -0.20
N ASP A 166 -14.20 21.07 0.61
CA ASP A 166 -14.52 22.45 0.19
C ASP A 166 -13.30 23.39 0.21
N GLY A 167 -12.12 22.87 0.58
CA GLY A 167 -10.86 23.60 0.66
C GLY A 167 -10.58 24.25 2.02
N LYS A 168 -11.43 24.04 3.03
CA LYS A 168 -11.22 24.51 4.40
C LYS A 168 -11.58 23.40 5.38
N LEU A 169 -10.91 23.37 6.52
CA LEU A 169 -11.34 22.56 7.66
C LEU A 169 -11.71 23.52 8.80
N GLN A 170 -12.98 23.52 9.19
CA GLN A 170 -13.45 24.32 10.31
C GLN A 170 -13.01 23.68 11.63
N GLU A 171 -12.87 24.47 12.69
CA GLU A 171 -12.50 23.92 14.01
C GLU A 171 -13.51 22.88 14.52
N ALA A 172 -14.80 23.06 14.21
CA ALA A 172 -15.83 22.10 14.58
C ALA A 172 -15.66 20.75 13.86
N GLU A 173 -15.30 20.77 12.57
CA GLU A 173 -15.02 19.56 11.78
C GLU A 173 -13.74 18.87 12.27
N ALA A 174 -12.70 19.64 12.59
CA ALA A 174 -11.47 19.10 13.19
C ALA A 174 -11.74 18.43 14.55
N ARG A 175 -12.63 18.98 15.38
CA ARG A 175 -13.04 18.36 16.65
C ARG A 175 -13.85 17.08 16.42
N ALA A 176 -14.81 17.11 15.49
CA ALA A 176 -15.61 15.93 15.13
C ALA A 176 -14.74 14.79 14.57
N LEU A 177 -13.66 15.12 13.85
CA LEU A 177 -12.65 14.16 13.44
C LEU A 177 -11.98 13.51 14.65
N VAL A 178 -11.45 14.30 15.59
CA VAL A 178 -10.79 13.75 16.79
C VAL A 178 -11.75 12.89 17.62
N GLU A 179 -13.01 13.31 17.78
CA GLU A 179 -14.04 12.51 18.45
C GLU A 179 -14.32 11.19 17.70
N SER A 180 -14.36 11.23 16.38
CA SER A 180 -14.54 10.03 15.55
C SER A 180 -13.38 9.05 15.68
N PHE A 181 -12.15 9.54 15.91
CA PHE A 181 -11.00 8.68 16.21
C PHE A 181 -11.15 8.03 17.58
N ALA A 182 -11.43 8.82 18.61
CA ALA A 182 -11.56 8.32 19.98
C ALA A 182 -12.67 7.26 20.12
N ALA A 183 -13.68 7.31 19.25
CA ALA A 183 -14.77 6.35 19.21
C ALA A 183 -14.48 5.08 18.38
N ASP A 184 -13.43 5.06 17.54
CA ASP A 184 -13.11 3.89 16.73
C ASP A 184 -12.05 3.02 17.45
N PRO A 185 -12.32 1.71 17.66
CA PRO A 185 -11.40 0.80 18.36
C PRO A 185 -9.99 0.75 17.78
N LEU A 186 -9.79 1.12 16.51
CA LEU A 186 -8.45 1.21 15.93
C LEU A 186 -7.57 2.22 16.65
N PHE A 187 -8.14 3.29 17.17
CA PHE A 187 -7.38 4.37 17.82
C PHE A 187 -7.43 4.28 19.35
N GLU A 188 -7.85 3.14 19.92
CA GLU A 188 -7.95 2.95 21.37
C GLU A 188 -6.62 3.23 22.08
N ASN A 189 -5.49 2.95 21.42
CA ASN A 189 -4.14 3.19 21.94
C ASN A 189 -3.55 4.56 21.55
N VAL A 190 -4.29 5.40 20.85
CA VAL A 190 -3.83 6.73 20.41
C VAL A 190 -4.33 7.78 21.39
N SER A 191 -3.41 8.54 21.99
CA SER A 191 -3.79 9.64 22.87
C SER A 191 -4.50 10.76 22.08
N PRO A 192 -5.43 11.51 22.70
CA PRO A 192 -6.11 12.62 22.05
C PRO A 192 -5.16 13.65 21.42
N GLU A 193 -4.03 13.94 22.08
CA GLU A 193 -3.00 14.87 21.59
C GLU A 193 -2.34 14.33 20.32
N ARG A 194 -2.10 13.01 20.25
CA ARG A 194 -1.52 12.37 19.08
C ARG A 194 -2.50 12.33 17.91
N ALA A 195 -3.78 12.04 18.18
CA ALA A 195 -4.84 12.11 17.16
C ALA A 195 -4.96 13.53 16.59
N GLN A 196 -4.92 14.56 17.45
CA GLN A 196 -4.92 15.95 17.03
C GLN A 196 -3.69 16.29 16.17
N SER A 197 -2.51 15.78 16.54
CA SER A 197 -1.28 15.90 15.73
C SER A 197 -1.49 15.34 14.32
N PHE A 198 -2.05 14.13 14.19
CA PHE A 198 -2.28 13.51 12.89
C PHE A 198 -3.22 14.32 12.00
N VAL A 199 -4.31 14.85 12.57
CA VAL A 199 -5.25 15.73 11.85
C VAL A 199 -4.53 17.02 11.41
N SER A 200 -3.82 17.69 12.31
CA SER A 200 -3.11 18.95 12.01
C SER A 200 -2.00 18.78 10.96
N GLU A 201 -1.21 17.72 11.07
CA GLU A 201 -0.18 17.36 10.10
C GLU A 201 -0.80 17.10 8.72
N SER A 202 -1.92 16.37 8.67
CA SER A 202 -2.63 16.07 7.42
C SER A 202 -3.19 17.33 6.75
N VAL A 203 -3.77 18.26 7.52
CA VAL A 203 -4.25 19.55 7.01
C VAL A 203 -3.10 20.38 6.44
N THR A 204 -1.98 20.44 7.17
CA THR A 204 -0.79 21.19 6.75
C THR A 204 -0.20 20.60 5.48
N ALA A 205 -0.10 19.27 5.39
CA ALA A 205 0.39 18.58 4.21
C ALA A 205 -0.54 18.77 3.00
N LEU A 206 -1.86 18.70 3.21
CA LEU A 206 -2.85 18.98 2.15
C LEU A 206 -2.71 20.41 1.63
N ALA A 207 -2.53 21.39 2.50
CA ALA A 207 -2.35 22.79 2.11
C ALA A 207 -1.02 23.03 1.38
N ALA A 208 0.05 22.35 1.79
CA ALA A 208 1.38 22.52 1.20
C ALA A 208 1.56 21.79 -0.14
N GLU A 209 1.05 20.56 -0.25
CA GLU A 209 1.34 19.67 -1.38
C GLU A 209 0.13 19.48 -2.32
N GLY A 210 -1.07 19.75 -1.83
CA GLY A 210 -2.31 19.59 -2.58
C GLY A 210 -2.81 18.15 -2.67
N LEU A 211 -4.10 18.03 -3.02
CA LEU A 211 -4.82 16.75 -3.11
C LEU A 211 -4.14 15.68 -4.00
N PRO A 212 -3.60 15.99 -5.20
CA PRO A 212 -2.98 14.96 -6.04
C PRO A 212 -1.83 14.25 -5.35
N GLN A 213 -0.97 14.99 -4.65
CA GLN A 213 0.17 14.42 -3.94
C GLN A 213 -0.28 13.63 -2.71
N ARG A 214 -1.30 14.10 -1.99
CA ARG A 214 -1.83 13.36 -0.83
C ARG A 214 -2.47 12.03 -1.23
N LEU A 215 -3.21 11.99 -2.34
CA LEU A 215 -3.70 10.73 -2.90
C LEU A 215 -2.57 9.79 -3.33
N HIS A 216 -1.47 10.34 -3.84
CA HIS A 216 -0.27 9.56 -4.16
C HIS A 216 0.37 8.93 -2.92
N VAL A 217 0.44 9.67 -1.80
CA VAL A 217 0.91 9.15 -0.50
C VAL A 217 0.01 8.01 -0.02
N LEU A 218 -1.32 8.19 -0.06
CA LEU A 218 -2.27 7.15 0.35
C LEU A 218 -2.19 5.88 -0.53
N ALA A 219 -1.98 6.02 -1.84
CA ALA A 219 -1.79 4.91 -2.77
C ALA A 219 -0.56 4.04 -2.42
N HIS A 220 0.47 4.65 -1.84
CA HIS A 220 1.69 3.98 -1.41
C HIS A 220 1.64 3.48 0.03
N GLY A 221 0.94 4.18 0.92
CA GLY A 221 0.89 3.88 2.35
C GLY A 221 -0.14 2.84 2.76
N LEU A 222 -1.29 2.76 2.07
CA LEU A 222 -2.31 1.74 2.32
C LEU A 222 -2.05 0.52 1.44
N THR A 223 -1.18 -0.35 1.93
CA THR A 223 -0.58 -1.44 1.15
C THR A 223 -1.52 -2.62 0.98
N THR A 224 -2.35 -2.94 1.98
CA THR A 224 -3.29 -4.08 1.94
C THR A 224 -4.72 -3.68 1.59
N HIS A 225 -5.53 -4.61 1.11
CA HIS A 225 -6.94 -4.33 0.82
C HIS A 225 -7.76 -4.05 2.07
N ALA A 226 -7.54 -4.80 3.15
CA ALA A 226 -8.18 -4.55 4.43
C ALA A 226 -7.96 -3.11 4.91
N GLN A 227 -6.74 -2.58 4.78
CA GLN A 227 -6.42 -1.18 5.10
C GLN A 227 -7.21 -0.21 4.21
N ARG A 228 -7.26 -0.45 2.90
CA ARG A 228 -7.98 0.40 1.93
C ARG A 228 -9.49 0.41 2.17
N VAL A 229 -10.08 -0.74 2.41
CA VAL A 229 -11.51 -0.89 2.75
C VAL A 229 -11.82 -0.15 4.05
N LYS A 230 -10.99 -0.33 5.07
CA LYS A 230 -11.16 0.33 6.37
C LYS A 230 -11.04 1.85 6.24
N ALA A 231 -10.02 2.34 5.54
CA ALA A 231 -9.83 3.75 5.24
C ALA A 231 -11.07 4.35 4.53
N PHE A 232 -11.59 3.64 3.53
CA PHE A 232 -12.75 4.08 2.78
C PHE A 232 -14.03 4.09 3.62
N ARG A 233 -14.21 3.11 4.52
CA ARG A 233 -15.33 3.10 5.47
C ARG A 233 -15.28 4.33 6.39
N LEU A 234 -14.10 4.71 6.87
CA LEU A 234 -13.94 5.94 7.66
C LEU A 234 -14.27 7.19 6.83
N ALA A 235 -13.88 7.22 5.56
CA ALA A 235 -14.22 8.30 4.64
C ALA A 235 -15.75 8.46 4.48
N ILE A 236 -16.47 7.36 4.27
CA ILE A 236 -17.95 7.34 4.19
C ILE A 236 -18.56 7.85 5.48
N LYS A 237 -18.12 7.33 6.63
CA LYS A 237 -18.64 7.72 7.96
C LYS A 237 -18.52 9.22 8.18
N ILE A 238 -17.38 9.81 7.81
CA ILE A 238 -17.16 11.26 7.93
C ILE A 238 -18.05 12.05 6.97
N ALA A 239 -18.13 11.66 5.70
CA ALA A 239 -19.00 12.31 4.72
C ALA A 239 -20.49 12.28 5.12
N HIS A 240 -20.91 11.29 5.91
CA HIS A 240 -22.29 11.12 6.34
C HIS A 240 -22.59 11.67 7.75
N ALA A 241 -21.58 12.11 8.50
CA ALA A 241 -21.75 12.54 9.90
C ALA A 241 -22.74 13.71 10.04
N GLY A 242 -22.85 14.56 9.00
CA GLY A 242 -23.79 15.69 8.94
C GLY A 242 -25.06 15.44 8.12
N GLY A 243 -25.29 14.22 7.60
CA GLY A 243 -26.39 13.90 6.68
C GLY A 243 -25.89 13.38 5.33
N ALA A 244 -26.58 13.71 4.24
CA ALA A 244 -26.13 13.27 2.91
C ALA A 244 -24.85 14.03 2.48
N PRO A 245 -23.84 13.36 1.89
CA PRO A 245 -22.62 13.99 1.44
C PRO A 245 -22.89 15.13 0.44
N SER A 246 -22.17 16.23 0.61
CA SER A 246 -22.14 17.32 -0.35
C SER A 246 -21.47 16.88 -1.67
N HIS A 247 -21.68 17.65 -2.73
CA HIS A 247 -21.05 17.35 -4.03
C HIS A 247 -19.50 17.32 -3.97
N PRO A 248 -18.82 18.24 -3.25
CA PRO A 248 -17.37 18.14 -3.03
C PRO A 248 -16.95 16.86 -2.30
N GLU A 249 -17.63 16.47 -1.23
CA GLU A 249 -17.31 15.25 -0.46
C GLU A 249 -17.48 14.00 -1.33
N GLN A 250 -18.59 13.91 -2.09
CA GLN A 250 -18.82 12.81 -3.02
C GLN A 250 -17.70 12.69 -4.05
N ARG A 251 -17.20 13.83 -4.57
CA ARG A 251 -16.07 13.83 -5.50
C ARG A 251 -14.79 13.30 -4.87
N ILE A 252 -14.53 13.62 -3.59
CA ILE A 252 -13.38 13.06 -2.87
C ILE A 252 -13.56 11.56 -2.65
N LEU A 253 -14.76 11.09 -2.29
CA LEU A 253 -15.08 9.67 -2.17
C LEU A 253 -14.82 8.93 -3.48
N ASP A 254 -15.26 9.45 -4.62
CA ASP A 254 -15.02 8.83 -5.94
C ASP A 254 -13.50 8.76 -6.25
N MET A 255 -12.75 9.78 -5.85
CA MET A 255 -11.29 9.81 -6.02
C MET A 255 -10.58 8.81 -5.11
N LEU A 256 -11.02 8.68 -3.85
CA LEU A 256 -10.51 7.70 -2.88
C LEU A 256 -10.84 6.27 -3.30
N GLN A 257 -12.08 6.00 -3.71
CA GLN A 257 -12.50 4.70 -4.25
C GLN A 257 -11.56 4.27 -5.37
N ALA A 258 -11.33 5.16 -6.34
CA ALA A 258 -10.44 4.88 -7.45
C ALA A 258 -8.98 4.71 -7.01
N THR A 259 -8.49 5.56 -6.12
CA THR A 259 -7.12 5.49 -5.55
C THR A 259 -6.89 4.16 -4.85
N PHE A 260 -7.91 3.68 -4.15
CA PHE A 260 -7.89 2.40 -3.46
C PHE A 260 -8.20 1.21 -4.38
N GLY A 261 -8.76 1.51 -5.55
CA GLY A 261 -9.40 0.61 -6.51
C GLY A 261 -10.29 -0.41 -5.83
N LEU A 262 -11.28 0.11 -5.10
CA LEU A 262 -12.39 -0.67 -4.55
C LEU A 262 -13.48 -0.79 -5.63
N ALA A 263 -14.11 -1.95 -5.69
CA ALA A 263 -15.16 -2.22 -6.66
C ALA A 263 -16.47 -1.50 -6.30
N ASP A 264 -17.29 -1.17 -7.32
CA ASP A 264 -18.55 -0.44 -7.11
C ASP A 264 -19.52 -1.20 -6.20
N ASP A 265 -19.58 -2.53 -6.31
CA ASP A 265 -20.44 -3.37 -5.48
C ASP A 265 -19.97 -3.41 -4.03
N GLU A 266 -18.66 -3.37 -3.80
CA GLU A 266 -18.04 -3.28 -2.48
C GLU A 266 -18.34 -1.93 -1.83
N VAL A 267 -18.15 -0.82 -2.55
CA VAL A 267 -18.50 0.52 -2.08
C VAL A 267 -19.99 0.63 -1.78
N ALA A 268 -20.84 0.05 -2.63
CA ALA A 268 -22.28 0.04 -2.41
C ALA A 268 -22.71 -0.78 -1.18
N ARG A 269 -21.90 -1.78 -0.74
CA ARG A 269 -22.11 -2.47 0.54
C ARG A 269 -21.67 -1.60 1.71
N LEU A 270 -20.48 -1.02 1.64
CA LEU A 270 -19.93 -0.15 2.70
C LEU A 270 -20.84 1.06 2.97
N GLY A 271 -21.43 1.65 1.94
CA GLY A 271 -22.37 2.77 2.07
C GLY A 271 -23.73 2.42 2.68
N ARG A 272 -24.06 1.12 2.85
CA ARG A 272 -25.27 0.69 3.57
C ARG A 272 -24.99 0.37 5.04
N GLU A 273 -23.71 0.16 5.38
CA GLU A 273 -23.24 -0.19 6.71
C GLU A 273 -22.74 1.02 7.52
N GLY A 274 -22.40 2.12 6.84
CA GLY A 274 -22.02 3.41 7.45
C GLY A 274 -23.21 4.32 7.68
#